data_AF-A0A1C4S704-F1
#
_entry.id   AF-A0A1C4S704-F1
#
_cell.length_a   1.000
_cell.length_b   1.000
_cell.length_c   1.000
_cell.angle_alpha   90.00
_cell.angle_beta   90.00
_cell.angle_gamma   90.00
#
_symmetry.space_group_name_H-M   'P 1'
#
loop_
_entity.id
_entity.type
_entity.pdbx_description
1 polymer ?
#
loop_
_entity_poly.entity_id
_entity_poly.type
_entity_poly.pdbx_seq_one_letter_code
_entity_poly.pdbx_strand_id
1 'polypeptide(L)'
;MIADRLSASVLLYQVQAVGDGPVHERLREAATPVALTLLDLTRTPPTLAPQVLTVVENPSVLEAAMACDSPGPLTCTSGQLGNVGHTLLQLAGDQGTHLRYSGDLDGCGLWIAEYVARAYGAELVAMGVSTVQNAGPEPSSVLLGRLLE
;
A
#
# COMPACT_ATOMS: atom_id res chain seq x y z
N MET A 1 19.35 18.83 -2.35
CA MET A 1 19.30 17.65 -1.46
C MET A 1 18.99 16.45 -2.33
N ILE A 2 19.84 15.42 -2.34
CA ILE A 2 19.57 14.18 -3.08
C ILE A 2 18.49 13.43 -2.30
N ALA A 3 17.42 12.99 -2.97
CA ALA A 3 16.36 12.22 -2.32
C ALA A 3 16.95 10.91 -1.77
N ASP A 4 16.66 10.59 -0.50
CA ASP A 4 16.95 9.27 0.05
C ASP A 4 16.10 8.24 -0.68
N ARG A 5 16.77 7.30 -1.35
CA ARG A 5 16.13 6.30 -2.22
C ARG A 5 16.04 4.90 -1.59
N LEU A 6 16.63 4.70 -0.42
CA LEU A 6 16.83 3.36 0.14
C LEU A 6 16.16 3.16 1.50
N SER A 7 16.03 4.19 2.32
CA SER A 7 15.54 4.00 3.70
C SER A 7 14.02 3.85 3.78
N ALA A 8 13.28 4.46 2.87
CA ALA A 8 11.83 4.39 2.83
C ALA A 8 11.35 3.34 1.83
N SER A 9 10.27 2.63 2.18
CA SER A 9 9.63 1.64 1.30
C SER A 9 8.11 1.73 1.35
N VAL A 10 7.47 1.22 0.30
CA VAL A 10 6.06 0.84 0.27
C VAL A 10 5.97 -0.68 0.25
N LEU A 11 4.99 -1.24 0.93
CA LEU A 11 4.75 -2.69 0.90
C LEU A 11 3.68 -2.99 -0.15
N LEU A 12 3.86 -4.03 -0.95
CA LEU A 12 2.89 -4.48 -1.95
C LEU A 12 2.46 -5.92 -1.63
N TYR A 13 1.16 -6.17 -1.59
CA TYR A 13 0.58 -7.49 -1.34
C TYR A 13 -0.42 -7.82 -2.45
N GLN A 14 -0.32 -9.02 -3.03
CA GLN A 14 -1.16 -9.51 -4.15
C GLN A 14 -1.16 -8.62 -5.40
N VAL A 15 -0.19 -7.70 -5.53
CA VAL A 15 -0.06 -6.80 -6.67
C VAL A 15 0.49 -7.54 -7.87
N GLN A 16 -0.28 -7.57 -8.96
CA GLN A 16 0.13 -8.21 -10.20
C GLN A 16 0.89 -7.23 -11.09
N ALA A 17 1.98 -7.70 -11.67
CA ALA A 17 2.82 -6.93 -12.59
C ALA A 17 3.16 -7.75 -13.84
N VAL A 18 3.27 -7.08 -14.98
CA VAL A 18 3.57 -7.68 -16.30
C VAL A 18 4.97 -7.28 -16.74
N GLY A 19 5.81 -8.27 -17.01
CA GLY A 19 7.21 -8.06 -17.39
C GLY A 19 8.14 -9.06 -16.71
N ASP A 20 9.42 -8.93 -16.99
CA ASP A 20 10.51 -9.84 -16.61
C ASP A 20 11.64 -9.12 -15.85
N GLY A 21 11.38 -7.91 -15.34
CA GLY A 21 12.34 -7.18 -14.51
C GLY A 21 12.42 -7.73 -13.08
N PRO A 22 13.47 -7.37 -12.31
CA PRO A 22 13.67 -7.89 -10.96
C PRO A 22 12.49 -7.61 -10.01
N VAL A 23 11.84 -6.46 -10.16
CA VAL A 23 10.65 -6.12 -9.35
C VAL A 23 9.45 -6.99 -9.75
N HIS A 24 9.28 -7.27 -11.05
CA HIS A 24 8.21 -8.16 -11.53
C HIS A 24 8.34 -9.57 -11.00
N GLU A 25 9.56 -10.11 -10.98
CA GLU A 25 9.85 -11.44 -10.42
C GLU A 25 9.54 -11.49 -8.92
N ARG A 26 10.03 -10.50 -8.15
CA ARG A 26 9.75 -10.39 -6.72
C ARG A 26 8.25 -10.34 -6.43
N LEU A 27 7.48 -9.55 -7.19
CA LEU A 27 6.02 -9.45 -7.02
C LEU A 27 5.29 -10.76 -7.38
N ARG A 28 5.79 -11.51 -8.35
CA ARG A 28 5.18 -12.77 -8.81
C ARG A 28 5.43 -13.94 -7.85
N GLU A 29 6.60 -13.99 -7.24
CA GLU A 29 7.06 -15.14 -6.45
C GLU A 29 6.80 -14.99 -4.95
N ALA A 30 6.51 -13.79 -4.47
CA ALA A 30 6.41 -13.53 -3.05
C ALA A 30 5.11 -14.10 -2.44
N ALA A 31 5.28 -14.89 -1.37
CA ALA A 31 4.19 -15.33 -0.50
C ALA A 31 3.83 -14.31 0.60
N THR A 32 4.63 -13.26 0.75
CA THR A 32 4.48 -12.19 1.75
C THR A 32 4.61 -10.81 1.08
N PRO A 33 4.21 -9.71 1.76
CA PRO A 33 4.31 -8.38 1.17
C PRO A 33 5.73 -8.03 0.71
N VAL A 34 5.85 -7.49 -0.49
CA VAL A 34 7.13 -7.07 -1.09
C VAL A 34 7.38 -5.60 -0.78
N ALA A 35 8.47 -5.32 -0.06
CA ALA A 35 8.93 -3.95 0.17
C ALA A 35 9.64 -3.39 -1.07
N LEU A 36 9.11 -2.32 -1.65
CA LEU A 36 9.77 -1.58 -2.73
C LEU A 36 10.29 -0.26 -2.22
N THR A 37 11.57 -0.01 -2.44
CA THR A 37 12.23 1.27 -2.15
C THR A 37 11.99 2.25 -3.28
N LEU A 38 12.29 3.54 -3.04
CA LEU A 38 12.27 4.52 -4.12
C LEU A 38 13.31 4.17 -5.21
N LEU A 39 14.43 3.54 -4.88
CA LEU A 39 15.41 3.05 -5.86
C LEU A 39 14.76 2.00 -6.79
N ASP A 40 14.03 1.04 -6.25
CA ASP A 40 13.33 0.02 -7.05
C ASP A 40 12.39 0.68 -8.07
N LEU A 41 11.53 1.59 -7.59
CA LEU A 41 10.53 2.28 -8.42
C LEU A 41 11.11 3.20 -9.48
N THR A 42 12.35 3.66 -9.31
CA THR A 42 12.98 4.63 -10.24
C THR A 42 14.06 4.00 -11.12
N ARG A 43 14.58 2.82 -10.76
CA ARG A 43 15.60 2.11 -11.53
C ARG A 43 15.01 0.98 -12.36
N THR A 44 14.05 0.25 -11.81
CA THR A 44 13.36 -0.86 -12.47
C THR A 44 11.87 -0.81 -12.14
N PRO A 45 11.15 0.25 -12.55
CA PRO A 45 9.73 0.40 -12.26
C PRO A 45 8.94 -0.81 -12.78
N PRO A 46 8.04 -1.39 -11.98
CA PRO A 46 7.14 -2.42 -12.49
C PRO A 46 6.09 -1.82 -13.44
N THR A 47 5.65 -2.62 -14.39
CA THR A 47 4.41 -2.38 -15.14
C THR A 47 3.32 -3.14 -14.42
N LEU A 48 2.37 -2.45 -13.80
CA LEU A 48 1.25 -3.03 -13.10
C LEU A 48 0.29 -3.67 -14.12
N ALA A 49 -0.27 -4.83 -13.77
CA ALA A 49 -1.35 -5.41 -14.55
C ALA A 49 -2.64 -4.59 -14.37
N PRO A 50 -3.62 -4.67 -15.29
CA PRO A 50 -4.94 -4.05 -15.09
C PRO A 50 -5.62 -4.58 -13.82
N GLN A 51 -5.73 -3.74 -12.79
CA GLN A 51 -6.28 -4.09 -11.49
C GLN A 51 -6.79 -2.87 -10.72
N VAL A 52 -7.45 -3.10 -9.59
CA VAL A 52 -7.71 -2.05 -8.60
C VAL A 52 -6.67 -2.19 -7.49
N LEU A 53 -5.89 -1.14 -7.26
CA LEU A 53 -4.89 -1.10 -6.20
C LEU A 53 -5.43 -0.31 -5.01
N THR A 54 -5.58 -0.97 -3.87
CA THR A 54 -6.03 -0.31 -2.64
C THR A 54 -4.83 0.11 -1.80
N VAL A 55 -4.72 1.41 -1.56
CA VAL A 55 -3.68 2.04 -0.76
C VAL A 55 -4.15 2.11 0.68
N VAL A 56 -3.34 1.60 1.60
CA VAL A 56 -3.60 1.61 3.04
C VAL A 56 -2.44 2.29 3.76
N GLU A 57 -2.72 2.91 4.91
CA GLU A 57 -1.68 3.58 5.69
C GLU A 57 -0.99 2.63 6.68
N ASN A 58 -1.79 1.81 7.37
CA ASN A 58 -1.35 1.02 8.50
C ASN A 58 -0.95 -0.41 8.06
N PRO A 59 0.28 -0.89 8.36
CA PRO A 59 0.72 -2.23 7.96
C PRO A 59 -0.12 -3.36 8.58
N SER A 60 -0.78 -3.13 9.72
CA SER A 60 -1.71 -4.09 10.32
C SER A 60 -2.86 -4.49 9.38
N VAL A 61 -3.22 -3.65 8.41
CA VAL A 61 -4.21 -3.99 7.39
C VAL A 61 -3.70 -5.06 6.44
N LEU A 62 -2.40 -5.06 6.11
CA LEU A 62 -1.79 -6.13 5.34
C LEU A 62 -1.74 -7.44 6.14
N GLU A 63 -1.42 -7.37 7.43
CA GLU A 63 -1.44 -8.54 8.32
C GLU A 63 -2.86 -9.16 8.38
N ALA A 64 -3.89 -8.33 8.54
CA ALA A 64 -5.28 -8.77 8.53
C ALA A 64 -5.69 -9.37 7.17
N ALA A 65 -5.25 -8.76 6.06
CA ALA A 65 -5.49 -9.27 4.72
C ALA A 65 -4.81 -10.63 4.47
N MET A 66 -3.59 -10.82 5.00
CA MET A 66 -2.89 -12.10 4.96
C MET A 66 -3.59 -13.16 5.80
N ALA A 67 -4.04 -12.81 7.01
CA ALA A 67 -4.71 -13.76 7.91
C ALA A 67 -6.03 -14.31 7.34
N CYS A 68 -6.65 -13.62 6.38
CA CYS A 68 -7.86 -14.06 5.70
C CYS A 68 -7.65 -14.45 4.23
N ASP A 69 -6.41 -14.65 3.79
CA ASP A 69 -6.04 -15.00 2.40
C ASP A 69 -6.71 -14.08 1.35
N SER A 70 -6.76 -12.77 1.64
CA SER A 70 -7.40 -11.80 0.76
C SER A 70 -6.73 -11.80 -0.62
N PRO A 71 -7.49 -11.93 -1.72
CA PRO A 71 -6.95 -11.85 -3.07
C PRO A 71 -6.76 -10.40 -3.55
N GLY A 72 -7.17 -9.40 -2.75
CA GLY A 72 -7.20 -8.00 -3.14
C GLY A 72 -5.79 -7.38 -3.21
N PRO A 73 -5.42 -6.71 -4.33
CA PRO A 73 -4.16 -5.99 -4.43
C PRO A 73 -4.11 -4.80 -3.46
N LEU A 74 -3.14 -4.82 -2.57
CA LEU A 74 -2.93 -3.82 -1.54
C LEU A 74 -1.53 -3.22 -1.65
N THR A 75 -1.42 -1.92 -1.38
CA THR A 75 -0.15 -1.29 -1.05
C THR A 75 -0.23 -0.52 0.25
N CYS A 76 0.79 -0.65 1.10
CA CYS A 76 0.87 0.06 2.36
C CYS A 76 1.97 1.14 2.33
N THR A 77 1.63 2.35 2.76
CA THR A 77 2.58 3.47 2.91
C THR A 77 3.31 3.46 4.26
N SER A 78 2.88 2.64 5.22
CA SER A 78 3.44 2.51 6.57
C SER A 78 3.50 3.86 7.31
N GLY A 79 2.38 4.59 7.30
CA GLY A 79 2.25 5.95 7.83
C GLY A 79 2.23 7.01 6.72
N GLN A 80 2.95 8.12 6.95
CA GLN A 80 2.90 9.30 6.07
C GLN A 80 3.27 8.98 4.62
N LEU A 81 2.62 9.69 3.69
CA LEU A 81 2.90 9.59 2.27
C LEU A 81 4.24 10.25 1.91
N GLY A 82 5.33 9.49 1.97
CA GLY A 82 6.67 9.93 1.56
C GLY A 82 6.92 9.85 0.05
N ASN A 83 8.13 10.22 -0.39
CA ASN A 83 8.52 10.23 -1.80
C ASN A 83 8.34 8.87 -2.50
N VAL A 84 8.58 7.76 -1.81
CA VAL A 84 8.37 6.41 -2.34
C VAL A 84 6.89 6.14 -2.60
N GLY A 85 6.00 6.57 -1.70
CA GLY A 85 4.55 6.49 -1.86
C GLY A 85 4.07 7.35 -3.02
N HIS A 86 4.48 8.62 -3.07
CA HIS A 86 4.17 9.50 -4.20
C HIS A 86 4.62 8.91 -5.55
N THR A 87 5.80 8.31 -5.59
CA THR A 87 6.34 7.69 -6.81
C THR A 87 5.52 6.48 -7.24
N LEU A 88 5.10 5.62 -6.30
CA LEU A 88 4.24 4.48 -6.62
C LEU A 88 2.86 4.94 -7.12
N LEU A 89 2.24 5.92 -6.45
CA LEU A 89 0.92 6.41 -6.83
C LEU A 89 0.94 7.11 -8.20
N GLN A 90 2.00 7.89 -8.47
CA GLN A 90 2.21 8.48 -9.78
C GLN A 90 2.40 7.40 -10.86
N LEU A 91 3.26 6.41 -10.60
CA LEU A 91 3.48 5.27 -11.51
C LEU A 91 2.16 4.54 -11.83
N ALA A 92 1.35 4.28 -10.80
CA ALA A 92 0.06 3.61 -10.95
C ALA A 92 -0.92 4.46 -11.77
N GLY A 93 -1.01 5.76 -11.49
CA GLY A 93 -1.85 6.70 -12.23
C GLY A 93 -1.43 6.85 -13.69
N ASP A 94 -0.13 6.97 -13.96
CA ASP A 94 0.43 7.08 -15.32
C ASP A 94 0.17 5.80 -16.14
N GLN A 95 0.05 4.65 -15.48
CA GLN A 95 -0.31 3.36 -16.09
C GLN A 95 -1.83 3.12 -16.15
N GLY A 96 -2.66 4.06 -15.68
CA GLY A 96 -4.11 3.93 -15.69
C GLY A 96 -4.67 2.93 -14.67
N THR A 97 -3.91 2.61 -13.62
CA THR A 97 -4.37 1.74 -12.54
C THR A 97 -5.43 2.46 -11.71
N HIS A 98 -6.56 1.79 -11.43
CA HIS A 98 -7.58 2.38 -10.58
C HIS A 98 -7.13 2.32 -9.11
N LEU A 99 -7.03 3.48 -8.47
CA LEU A 99 -6.58 3.62 -7.09
C LEU A 99 -7.77 3.74 -6.15
N ARG A 100 -7.70 3.00 -5.03
CA ARG A 100 -8.52 3.22 -3.84
C ARG A 100 -7.64 3.64 -2.69
N TYR A 101 -8.16 4.41 -1.75
CA TYR A 101 -7.44 4.78 -0.54
C TYR A 101 -8.29 4.56 0.72
N SER A 102 -7.70 3.92 1.72
CA SER A 102 -8.24 3.73 3.07
C SER A 102 -7.15 4.05 4.08
N GLY A 103 -7.23 5.23 4.70
CA GLY A 103 -6.30 5.68 5.74
C GLY A 103 -6.87 5.47 7.15
N ASP A 104 -6.08 5.84 8.16
CA ASP A 104 -6.58 5.89 9.53
C ASP A 104 -7.57 7.06 9.68
N LEU A 105 -8.60 6.87 10.52
CA LEU A 105 -9.64 7.88 10.77
C LEU A 105 -9.20 8.91 11.83
N ASP A 106 -8.02 9.48 11.62
CA ASP A 106 -7.48 10.60 12.40
C ASP A 106 -7.24 11.84 11.51
N GLY A 107 -6.83 12.95 12.12
CA GLY A 107 -6.63 14.20 11.37
C GLY A 107 -5.56 14.10 10.28
N CYS A 108 -4.53 13.27 10.46
CA CYS A 108 -3.48 13.08 9.47
C CYS A 108 -3.97 12.19 8.33
N GLY A 109 -4.59 11.05 8.64
CA GLY A 109 -5.13 10.12 7.66
C GLY A 109 -6.24 10.74 6.80
N LEU A 110 -7.10 11.59 7.36
CA LEU A 110 -8.08 12.36 6.59
C LEU A 110 -7.41 13.34 5.61
N TRP A 111 -6.35 14.02 6.04
CA TRP A 111 -5.61 14.93 5.17
C TRP A 111 -4.91 14.19 4.02
N ILE A 112 -4.29 13.04 4.32
CA ILE A 112 -3.67 12.19 3.29
C ILE A 112 -4.74 11.67 2.32
N ALA A 113 -5.91 11.26 2.81
CA ALA A 113 -7.02 10.82 1.97
C ALA A 113 -7.44 11.89 0.97
N GLU A 114 -7.72 13.11 1.44
CA GLU A 114 -8.09 14.23 0.58
C GLU A 114 -6.98 14.55 -0.43
N TYR A 115 -5.72 14.52 0.01
CA TYR A 115 -4.58 14.75 -0.85
C TYR A 115 -4.49 13.69 -1.96
N VAL A 116 -4.57 12.40 -1.61
CA VAL A 116 -4.42 11.28 -2.55
C VAL A 116 -5.58 11.25 -3.54
N ALA A 117 -6.81 11.49 -3.08
CA ALA A 117 -7.98 11.63 -3.96
C ALA A 117 -7.80 12.77 -4.96
N ARG A 118 -7.32 13.93 -4.52
CA ARG A 118 -7.14 15.10 -5.39
C ARG A 118 -5.95 14.98 -6.33
N ALA A 119 -4.82 14.46 -5.85
CA ALA A 119 -3.56 14.42 -6.60
C ALA A 119 -3.48 13.22 -7.56
N TYR A 120 -4.09 12.08 -7.18
CA TYR A 120 -3.97 10.81 -7.91
C TYR A 120 -5.32 10.24 -8.36
N GLY A 121 -6.43 10.92 -8.07
CA GLY A 121 -7.76 10.47 -8.48
C GLY A 121 -8.25 9.21 -7.75
N ALA A 122 -7.72 8.94 -6.55
CA ALA A 122 -8.10 7.75 -5.80
C ALA A 122 -9.54 7.83 -5.26
N GLU A 123 -10.26 6.71 -5.35
CA GLU A 123 -11.55 6.52 -4.69
C GLU A 123 -11.34 6.31 -3.19
N LEU A 124 -11.95 7.16 -2.35
CA LEU A 124 -11.91 6.97 -0.89
C LEU A 124 -12.86 5.84 -0.48
N VAL A 125 -12.33 4.84 0.19
CA VAL A 125 -13.10 3.68 0.68
C VAL A 125 -12.93 3.54 2.18
N ALA A 126 -13.99 3.13 2.86
CA ALA A 126 -14.01 2.97 4.32
C ALA A 126 -13.55 4.22 5.12
N MET A 127 -13.65 5.43 4.57
CA MET A 127 -13.27 6.69 5.24
C MET A 127 -14.46 7.45 5.88
N GLY A 128 -15.54 6.74 6.23
CA GLY A 128 -16.78 7.35 6.74
C GLY A 128 -17.11 6.98 8.18
N VAL A 129 -18.07 7.70 8.77
CA VAL A 129 -18.57 7.43 10.14
C VAL A 129 -19.12 5.99 10.28
N SER A 130 -19.69 5.45 9.20
CA SER A 130 -20.16 4.07 9.15
C SER A 130 -19.04 3.04 9.32
N THR A 131 -17.80 3.36 8.95
CA THR A 131 -16.65 2.48 9.18
C THR A 131 -16.37 2.32 10.67
N VAL A 132 -16.38 3.42 11.44
CA VAL A 132 -16.18 3.37 12.89
C VAL A 132 -17.25 2.53 13.56
N GLN A 133 -18.50 2.65 13.09
CA GLN A 133 -19.63 1.91 13.65
C GLN A 133 -19.58 0.41 13.33
N ASN A 134 -19.02 0.04 12.17
CA ASN A 134 -18.91 -1.35 11.72
C ASN A 134 -17.58 -2.00 12.09
N ALA A 135 -16.66 -1.26 12.71
CA ALA A 135 -15.39 -1.81 13.16
C ALA A 135 -15.64 -2.88 14.23
N GLY A 136 -15.08 -4.07 14.01
CA GLY A 136 -15.11 -5.13 15.01
C GLY A 136 -14.34 -4.73 16.27
N PRO A 137 -14.60 -5.39 17.41
CA PRO A 137 -13.91 -5.11 18.67
C PRO A 137 -12.44 -5.57 18.67
N GLU A 138 -12.06 -6.40 17.70
CA GLU A 138 -10.71 -6.97 17.57
C GLU A 138 -9.76 -5.92 16.96
N PRO A 139 -8.64 -5.61 17.63
CA PRO A 139 -7.63 -4.73 17.05
C PRO A 139 -6.96 -5.41 15.85
N SER A 140 -6.66 -4.63 14.80
CA SER A 140 -5.93 -5.14 13.62
C SER A 140 -4.48 -5.51 13.92
N SER A 141 -3.93 -5.06 15.05
CA SER A 141 -2.56 -5.38 15.46
C SER A 141 -2.45 -6.83 15.89
N VAL A 142 -1.58 -7.60 15.23
CA VAL A 142 -1.21 -8.93 15.71
C VAL A 142 -0.29 -8.78 16.91
N LEU A 143 -0.62 -9.46 18.01
CA LEU A 143 0.27 -9.53 19.17
C LEU A 143 1.56 -10.24 18.70
N LEU A 144 2.71 -9.57 18.78
CA LEU A 144 4.00 -10.23 18.62
C LEU A 144 4.03 -11.40 19.60
N GLY A 145 3.94 -12.62 19.08
CA GLY A 145 4.00 -13.83 19.89
C GLY A 145 5.21 -13.75 20.82
N ARG A 146 5.08 -14.25 22.06
CA ARG A 146 6.20 -14.28 23.00
C ARG A 146 7.41 -14.84 22.24
N LEU A 147 8.47 -14.04 22.12
CA LEU A 147 9.77 -14.50 21.67
C LEU A 147 10.06 -15.76 22.48
N LEU A 148 9.97 -16.92 21.82
CA LEU A 148 10.29 -18.18 22.48
C LEU A 148 11.77 -18.08 22.83
N GLU A 149 12.04 -18.12 24.14
CA GLU A 149 13.38 -18.23 24.72
C GLU A 149 14.08 -19.53 24.29
#